data_AF-A0A1Y1CP44-F1
#
_entry.id   AF-A0A1Y1CP44-F1
#
_cell.length_a   1.000
_cell.length_b   1.000
_cell.length_c   1.000
_cell.angle_alpha   90.00
_cell.angle_beta   90.00
_cell.angle_gamma   90.00
#
_symmetry.space_group_name_H-M   'P 1'
#
loop_
_entity.id
_entity.type
_entity.pdbx_description
1 polymer ?
#
loop_
_entity_poly.entity_id
_entity_poly.type
_entity_poly.pdbx_seq_one_letter_code
_entity_poly.pdbx_strand_id
1 'polypeptide(L)'
;MSNKESVTYEAMWNILEFYKIQPRIQELQIEKIEEYLILMNAHYQEAMTDIDECIGSNESVCLEDVGDVLNSYLNQVGEELIKIFPEEENTILPINKHSDSKITEIQTVELYRNFNARERDRFQIKEAINDLENYVYEEDFAAKLAILTKDLLSKINSDVMIRVDDLI
;
A
#
# COMPACT_ATOMS: atom_id res chain seq x y z
N MET A 1 20.25 13.35 8.03
CA MET A 1 19.40 12.23 7.60
C MET A 1 19.49 12.14 6.09
N SER A 2 20.40 11.34 5.55
CA SER A 2 20.57 11.18 4.08
C SER A 2 21.65 10.12 3.84
N ASN A 3 21.28 8.84 3.83
CA ASN A 3 22.20 7.76 3.41
C ASN A 3 21.47 6.45 3.12
N LYS A 4 20.25 6.24 3.65
CA LYS A 4 19.45 5.05 3.30
C LYS A 4 18.71 5.21 1.97
N GLU A 5 18.11 6.37 1.74
CA GLU A 5 17.41 6.66 0.46
C GLU A 5 18.38 6.64 -0.72
N SER A 6 19.58 7.22 -0.59
CA SER A 6 20.56 7.23 -1.71
C SER A 6 21.06 5.83 -2.06
N VAL A 7 21.18 4.93 -1.07
CA VAL A 7 21.61 3.54 -1.28
C VAL A 7 20.54 2.74 -2.03
N THR A 8 19.25 3.00 -1.77
CA THR A 8 18.16 2.35 -2.51
C THR A 8 18.08 2.86 -3.94
N TYR A 9 18.21 4.18 -4.16
CA TYR A 9 18.26 4.76 -5.50
C TYR A 9 19.48 4.29 -6.30
N GLU A 10 20.67 4.20 -5.69
CA GLU A 10 21.86 3.66 -6.34
C GLU A 10 21.71 2.17 -6.68
N ALA A 11 21.11 1.37 -5.79
CA ALA A 11 20.85 -0.04 -6.06
C ALA A 11 19.88 -0.20 -7.25
N MET A 12 18.80 0.57 -7.28
CA MET A 12 17.85 0.59 -8.40
C MET A 12 18.50 1.09 -9.70
N TRP A 13 19.34 2.13 -9.63
CA TRP A 13 20.06 2.65 -10.79
C TRP A 13 21.09 1.68 -11.36
N ASN A 14 21.79 0.93 -10.50
CA ASN A 14 22.73 -0.11 -10.92
C ASN A 14 22.02 -1.31 -11.57
N ILE A 15 20.81 -1.63 -11.12
CA ILE A 15 19.95 -2.64 -11.75
C ILE A 15 19.54 -2.17 -13.16
N LEU A 16 19.14 -0.90 -13.31
CA LEU A 16 18.80 -0.27 -14.60
C LEU A 16 20.00 -0.24 -15.58
N GLU A 17 21.21 0.06 -15.09
CA GLU A 17 22.44 0.02 -15.89
C GLU A 17 22.76 -1.38 -16.39
N PHE A 18 22.50 -2.42 -15.59
CA PHE A 18 22.77 -3.82 -15.94
C PHE A 18 21.86 -4.33 -17.08
N TYR A 19 20.58 -3.94 -17.10
CA TYR A 19 19.62 -4.41 -18.10
C TYR A 19 19.73 -3.68 -19.45
N LYS A 20 20.20 -2.41 -19.47
CA LYS A 20 20.50 -1.64 -20.70
C LYS A 20 21.55 -2.27 -21.62
N ILE A 21 22.30 -3.26 -21.15
CA ILE A 21 23.44 -3.87 -21.88
C ILE A 21 23.04 -5.17 -22.62
N GLN A 22 21.79 -5.65 -22.49
CA GLN A 22 21.32 -6.90 -23.09
C GLN A 22 20.63 -6.66 -24.45
N PRO A 23 21.08 -7.28 -25.57
CA PRO A 23 20.58 -6.90 -26.89
C PRO A 23 19.36 -7.72 -27.36
N ARG A 24 18.32 -7.00 -27.82
CA ARG A 24 17.28 -7.29 -28.85
C ARG A 24 15.82 -7.28 -28.33
N ILE A 25 15.08 -6.25 -28.74
CA ILE A 25 13.60 -6.17 -28.91
C ILE A 25 12.74 -6.41 -27.64
N GLN A 26 13.33 -6.84 -26.53
CA GLN A 26 12.73 -6.86 -25.19
C GLN A 26 12.92 -5.53 -24.42
N GLU A 27 13.79 -4.63 -24.89
CA GLU A 27 14.15 -3.37 -24.20
C GLU A 27 12.91 -2.50 -23.87
N LEU A 28 12.01 -2.26 -24.82
CA LEU A 28 10.83 -1.40 -24.59
C LEU A 28 9.78 -2.00 -23.65
N GLN A 29 9.64 -3.33 -23.62
CA GLN A 29 8.70 -3.99 -22.70
C GLN A 29 9.30 -4.07 -21.29
N ILE A 30 10.59 -4.40 -21.18
CA ILE A 30 11.31 -4.40 -19.91
C ILE A 30 11.36 -2.99 -19.32
N GLU A 31 11.74 -1.96 -20.09
CA GLU A 31 11.75 -0.57 -19.64
C GLU A 31 10.38 -0.13 -19.10
N LYS A 32 9.29 -0.55 -19.76
CA LYS A 32 7.93 -0.21 -19.35
C LYS A 32 7.49 -0.94 -18.08
N ILE A 33 7.89 -2.21 -17.91
CA ILE A 33 7.67 -2.97 -16.68
C ILE A 33 8.46 -2.34 -15.53
N GLU A 34 9.72 -1.96 -15.77
CA GLU A 34 10.56 -1.25 -14.79
C GLU A 34 9.94 0.08 -14.36
N GLU A 35 9.43 0.88 -15.31
CA GLU A 35 8.70 2.12 -15.02
C GLU A 35 7.49 1.87 -14.10
N TYR A 36 6.72 0.81 -14.35
CA TYR A 36 5.59 0.44 -13.50
C TYR A 36 6.03 0.01 -12.10
N LEU A 37 7.07 -0.81 -11.98
CA LEU A 37 7.61 -1.24 -10.69
C LEU A 37 8.14 -0.04 -9.87
N ILE A 38 8.82 0.91 -10.52
CA ILE A 38 9.29 2.15 -9.87
C ILE A 38 8.11 3.00 -9.39
N LEU A 39 7.09 3.17 -10.25
CA LEU A 39 5.91 3.97 -9.91
C LEU A 39 5.12 3.36 -8.75
N MET A 40 4.85 2.05 -8.78
CA MET A 40 4.16 1.34 -7.70
C MET A 40 4.91 1.46 -6.38
N ASN A 41 6.23 1.28 -6.42
CA ASN A 41 7.07 1.42 -5.24
C ASN A 41 7.08 2.87 -4.72
N ALA A 42 7.04 3.88 -5.59
CA ALA A 42 6.96 5.28 -5.17
C ALA A 42 5.67 5.57 -4.37
N HIS A 43 4.51 5.14 -4.89
CA HIS A 43 3.24 5.26 -4.16
C HIS A 43 3.26 4.51 -2.82
N TYR A 44 3.91 3.35 -2.77
CA TYR A 44 4.06 2.61 -1.52
C TYR A 44 4.93 3.35 -0.50
N GLN A 45 6.06 3.92 -0.92
CA GLN A 45 6.93 4.69 -0.01
C GLN A 45 6.26 5.97 0.50
N GLU A 46 5.51 6.66 -0.37
CA GLU A 46 4.68 7.81 0.01
C GLU A 46 3.70 7.41 1.12
N ALA A 47 2.89 6.38 0.89
CA ALA A 47 1.92 5.90 1.87
C ALA A 47 2.57 5.45 3.20
N MET A 48 3.72 4.78 3.15
CA MET A 48 4.44 4.36 4.36
C MET A 48 4.92 5.57 5.18
N THR A 49 5.41 6.61 4.50
CA THR A 49 5.85 7.87 5.10
C THR A 49 4.66 8.58 5.74
N ASP A 50 3.53 8.68 5.05
CA ASP A 50 2.33 9.32 5.57
C ASP A 50 1.79 8.61 6.84
N ILE A 51 1.83 7.26 6.88
CA ILE A 51 1.48 6.54 8.12
C ILE A 51 2.50 6.81 9.24
N ASP A 52 3.80 6.87 8.93
CA ASP A 52 4.83 7.24 9.91
C ASP A 52 4.59 8.65 10.49
N GLU A 53 4.16 9.60 9.66
CA GLU A 53 3.79 10.95 10.10
C GLU A 53 2.55 10.96 10.98
N CYS A 54 1.55 10.14 10.66
CA CYS A 54 0.35 9.97 11.50
C CYS A 54 0.72 9.51 12.93
N ILE A 55 1.69 8.58 13.07
CA ILE A 55 2.13 8.05 14.37
C ILE A 55 3.17 8.97 15.05
N GLY A 56 3.99 9.67 14.28
CA GLY A 56 5.13 10.46 14.76
C GLY A 56 4.79 11.87 15.23
N SER A 57 3.59 12.36 14.93
CA SER A 57 3.11 13.63 15.49
C SER A 57 2.86 13.49 17.00
N ASN A 58 3.28 14.47 17.81
CA ASN A 58 3.00 14.49 19.27
C ASN A 58 1.51 14.70 19.60
N GLU A 59 0.64 14.65 18.59
CA GLU A 59 -0.80 14.75 18.70
C GLU A 59 -1.41 13.35 18.70
N SER A 60 -2.60 13.21 19.29
CA SER A 60 -3.35 11.96 19.26
C SER A 60 -3.50 11.48 17.81
N VAL A 61 -3.00 10.28 17.50
CA VAL A 61 -3.14 9.68 16.17
C VAL A 61 -4.61 9.63 15.77
N CYS A 62 -4.95 10.25 14.65
CA CYS A 62 -6.30 10.35 14.11
C CYS A 62 -6.62 9.09 13.28
N LEU A 63 -7.75 8.43 13.54
CA LEU A 63 -8.12 7.18 12.83
C LEU A 63 -8.46 7.46 11.36
N GLU A 64 -9.03 8.63 11.13
CA GLU A 64 -9.40 9.15 9.83
C GLU A 64 -8.19 9.24 8.91
N ASP A 65 -7.10 9.84 9.41
CA ASP A 65 -5.86 10.05 8.67
C ASP A 65 -5.25 8.72 8.25
N VAL A 66 -5.16 7.75 9.17
CA VAL A 66 -4.68 6.39 8.86
C VAL A 66 -5.55 5.71 7.79
N GLY A 67 -6.87 5.86 7.89
CA GLY A 67 -7.79 5.34 6.88
C GLY A 67 -7.71 6.07 5.54
N ASP A 68 -7.43 7.38 5.54
CA ASP A 68 -7.27 8.19 4.34
C ASP A 68 -5.99 7.85 3.59
N VAL A 69 -4.89 7.63 4.29
CA VAL A 69 -3.63 7.17 3.68
C VAL A 69 -3.83 5.82 2.98
N LEU A 70 -4.49 4.86 3.63
CA LEU A 70 -4.82 3.57 3.00
C LEU A 70 -5.68 3.79 1.74
N ASN A 71 -6.72 4.61 1.81
CA ASN A 71 -7.59 4.88 0.68
C ASN A 71 -6.87 5.61 -0.47
N SER A 72 -5.97 6.54 -0.16
CA SER A 72 -5.15 7.23 -1.14
C SER A 72 -4.27 6.24 -1.90
N TYR A 73 -3.57 5.37 -1.17
CA TYR A 73 -2.74 4.32 -1.78
C TYR A 73 -3.56 3.35 -2.65
N LEU A 74 -4.70 2.86 -2.14
CA LEU A 74 -5.58 1.96 -2.90
C LEU A 74 -6.09 2.62 -4.19
N ASN A 75 -6.42 3.91 -4.16
CA ASN A 75 -6.81 4.67 -5.36
C ASN A 75 -5.66 4.76 -6.36
N GLN A 76 -4.49 5.25 -5.92
CA GLN A 76 -3.33 5.43 -6.79
C GLN A 76 -2.93 4.11 -7.48
N VAL A 77 -2.80 3.02 -6.70
CA VAL A 77 -2.47 1.70 -7.23
C VAL A 77 -3.57 1.17 -8.14
N GLY A 78 -4.83 1.34 -7.75
CA GLY A 78 -5.98 0.90 -8.56
C GLY A 78 -6.02 1.58 -9.93
N GLU A 79 -5.75 2.88 -10.00
CA GLU A 79 -5.69 3.63 -11.26
C GLU A 79 -4.57 3.13 -12.18
N GLU A 80 -3.39 2.83 -11.62
CA GLU A 80 -2.28 2.31 -12.41
C GLU A 80 -2.52 0.87 -12.86
N LEU A 81 -3.12 0.02 -12.02
CA LEU A 81 -3.49 -1.34 -12.41
C LEU A 81 -4.46 -1.37 -13.59
N ILE A 82 -5.40 -0.43 -13.68
CA ILE A 82 -6.28 -0.30 -14.85
C ILE A 82 -5.49 0.02 -16.13
N LYS A 83 -4.42 0.81 -16.02
CA LYS A 83 -3.56 1.15 -17.16
C LYS A 83 -2.65 0.00 -17.57
N ILE A 84 -2.15 -0.77 -16.60
CA ILE A 84 -1.24 -1.91 -16.82
C ILE A 84 -2.01 -3.13 -17.33
N PHE A 85 -3.19 -3.42 -16.76
CA PHE A 85 -4.02 -4.59 -17.04
C PHE A 85 -5.44 -4.17 -17.48
N PRO A 86 -5.60 -3.55 -18.67
CA PRO A 86 -6.87 -2.98 -19.11
C PRO A 86 -7.98 -4.01 -19.35
N GLU A 87 -7.62 -5.27 -19.54
CA GLU A 87 -8.56 -6.39 -19.76
C GLU A 87 -8.94 -7.11 -18.45
N GLU A 88 -8.31 -6.75 -17.33
CA GLU A 88 -8.61 -7.34 -16.01
C GLU A 88 -9.58 -6.47 -15.22
N GLU A 89 -10.47 -7.11 -14.46
CA GLU A 89 -11.30 -6.40 -13.50
C GLU A 89 -10.41 -5.86 -12.37
N ASN A 90 -10.53 -4.56 -12.06
CA ASN A 90 -9.75 -3.97 -10.99
C ASN A 90 -10.16 -4.60 -9.64
N THR A 91 -9.25 -5.37 -9.07
CA THR A 91 -9.48 -6.09 -7.82
C THR A 91 -9.21 -5.25 -6.58
N ILE A 92 -8.44 -4.16 -6.70
CA ILE A 92 -8.06 -3.32 -5.57
C ILE A 92 -8.88 -2.04 -5.63
N LEU A 93 -9.90 -1.97 -4.76
CA LEU A 93 -10.79 -0.82 -4.66
C LEU A 93 -10.63 -0.12 -3.30
N PRO A 94 -10.87 1.19 -3.23
CA PRO A 94 -10.87 1.91 -1.96
C PRO A 94 -11.90 1.35 -0.96
N ILE A 95 -11.69 1.68 0.31
CA ILE A 95 -12.64 1.43 1.37
C ILE A 95 -13.70 2.53 1.36
N ASN A 96 -14.96 2.13 1.26
CA ASN A 96 -16.08 3.06 1.19
C ASN A 96 -16.38 3.61 2.61
N LYS A 97 -15.94 4.85 2.89
CA LYS A 97 -16.31 5.56 4.12
C LYS A 97 -17.75 6.07 3.95
N HIS A 98 -18.70 5.49 4.68
CA HIS A 98 -20.13 5.81 4.55
C HIS A 98 -20.54 7.19 5.12
N SER A 99 -19.61 8.02 5.57
CA SER A 99 -19.90 9.28 6.25
C SER A 99 -18.67 10.20 6.34
N ASP A 100 -18.89 11.52 6.20
CA ASP A 100 -17.90 12.57 6.50
C ASP A 100 -17.73 12.82 8.01
N SER A 101 -18.45 12.08 8.85
CA SER A 101 -18.34 12.17 10.31
C SER A 101 -17.09 11.45 10.82
N LYS A 102 -16.58 11.89 11.97
CA LYS A 102 -15.54 11.16 12.70
C LYS A 102 -15.89 9.68 12.84
N ILE A 103 -14.95 8.81 12.49
CA ILE A 103 -15.09 7.36 12.58
C ILE A 103 -14.64 6.92 13.97
N THR A 104 -15.48 6.09 14.58
CA THR A 104 -15.14 5.41 15.84
C THR A 104 -14.25 4.20 15.59
N GLU A 105 -13.53 3.77 16.62
CA GLU A 105 -12.67 2.59 16.58
C GLU A 105 -13.41 1.33 16.12
N ILE A 106 -14.64 1.11 16.60
CA ILE A 106 -15.51 0.01 16.15
C ILE A 106 -15.80 0.11 14.65
N GLN A 107 -16.15 1.31 14.17
CA GLN A 107 -16.41 1.52 12.74
C GLN A 107 -15.14 1.25 11.93
N THR A 108 -13.97 1.64 12.42
CA THR A 108 -12.70 1.35 11.76
C THR A 108 -12.42 -0.15 11.66
N VAL A 109 -12.63 -0.92 12.73
CA VAL A 109 -12.51 -2.39 12.69
C VAL A 109 -13.45 -2.98 11.63
N GLU A 110 -14.71 -2.52 11.59
CA GLU A 110 -15.69 -2.97 10.61
C GLU A 110 -15.29 -2.63 9.17
N LEU A 111 -14.71 -1.44 8.93
CA LEU A 111 -14.20 -1.05 7.62
C LEU A 111 -13.10 -2.01 7.13
N TYR A 112 -12.13 -2.34 7.99
CA TYR A 112 -11.06 -3.29 7.65
C TYR A 112 -11.57 -4.72 7.48
N ARG A 113 -12.54 -5.13 8.31
CA ARG A 113 -13.22 -6.44 8.19
C ARG A 113 -13.96 -6.58 6.87
N ASN A 114 -14.68 -5.54 6.46
CA ASN A 114 -15.39 -5.50 5.18
C ASN A 114 -14.44 -5.52 3.99
N PHE A 115 -13.34 -4.75 4.07
CA PHE A 115 -12.26 -4.83 3.08
C PHE A 115 -11.72 -6.26 2.98
N ASN A 116 -11.32 -6.87 4.10
CA ASN A 116 -10.78 -8.23 4.10
C ASN A 116 -11.75 -9.26 3.53
N ALA A 117 -13.04 -9.16 3.86
CA ALA A 117 -14.08 -10.03 3.33
C ALA A 117 -14.26 -9.87 1.81
N ARG A 118 -14.24 -8.64 1.30
CA ARG A 118 -14.31 -8.35 -0.14
C ARG A 118 -13.12 -8.95 -0.89
N GLU A 119 -11.92 -8.82 -0.33
CA GLU A 119 -10.68 -9.40 -0.85
C GLU A 119 -10.56 -10.90 -0.57
N ARG A 120 -11.59 -11.54 0.01
CA ARG A 120 -11.62 -12.98 0.36
C ARG A 120 -10.43 -13.43 1.19
N ASP A 121 -9.97 -12.58 2.11
CA ASP A 121 -8.80 -12.82 2.96
C ASP A 121 -7.49 -13.02 2.19
N ARG A 122 -7.40 -12.50 0.95
CA ARG A 122 -6.19 -12.57 0.10
C ARG A 122 -4.93 -12.09 0.82
N PHE A 123 -5.06 -11.01 1.61
CA PHE A 123 -3.95 -10.40 2.34
C PHE A 123 -3.78 -10.96 3.77
N GLN A 124 -4.56 -11.97 4.17
CA GLN A 124 -4.40 -12.67 5.44
C GLN A 124 -4.32 -11.72 6.66
N ILE A 125 -5.19 -10.72 6.69
CA ILE A 125 -5.23 -9.72 7.79
C ILE A 125 -6.30 -10.03 8.84
N LYS A 126 -7.06 -11.13 8.67
CA LYS A 126 -8.17 -11.50 9.56
C LYS A 126 -7.77 -11.59 11.03
N GLU A 127 -6.65 -12.25 11.33
CA GLU A 127 -6.17 -12.40 12.71
C GLU A 127 -5.77 -11.04 13.29
N ALA A 128 -5.03 -10.23 12.53
CA ALA A 128 -4.65 -8.88 12.95
C ALA A 128 -5.86 -7.98 13.22
N ILE A 129 -6.95 -8.10 12.44
CA ILE A 129 -8.20 -7.36 12.67
C ILE A 129 -8.86 -7.83 13.98
N ASN A 130 -8.92 -9.15 14.24
CA ASN A 130 -9.48 -9.68 15.48
C ASN A 130 -8.65 -9.26 16.70
N ASP A 131 -7.32 -9.20 16.54
CA ASP A 131 -6.44 -8.71 17.59
C ASP A 131 -6.70 -7.22 17.86
N LEU A 132 -6.80 -6.40 16.81
CA LEU A 132 -7.12 -4.97 16.91
C LEU A 132 -8.46 -4.71 17.62
N GLU A 133 -9.47 -5.55 17.40
CA GLU A 133 -10.77 -5.45 18.06
C GLU A 133 -10.67 -5.55 19.59
N ASN A 134 -9.68 -6.26 20.13
CA ASN A 134 -9.46 -6.37 21.57
C ASN A 134 -8.90 -5.08 22.20
N TYR A 135 -8.43 -4.12 21.39
CA TYR A 135 -7.88 -2.84 21.83
C TYR A 135 -8.88 -1.69 21.65
N VAL A 136 -10.13 -1.97 21.27
CA VAL A 136 -11.15 -0.92 21.19
C VAL A 136 -11.31 -0.26 22.57
N TYR A 137 -11.30 1.06 22.58
CA TYR A 137 -11.28 1.98 23.71
C TYR A 137 -9.95 2.13 24.44
N GLU A 138 -8.89 1.44 23.98
CA GLU A 138 -7.55 1.58 24.54
C GLU A 138 -6.80 2.77 23.91
N GLU A 139 -5.97 3.45 24.71
CA GLU A 139 -5.25 4.65 24.27
C GLU A 139 -4.29 4.38 23.09
N ASP A 140 -3.83 3.15 22.92
CA ASP A 140 -2.90 2.75 21.86
C ASP A 140 -3.59 2.20 20.60
N PHE A 141 -4.93 2.18 20.54
CA PHE A 141 -5.69 1.63 19.40
C PHE A 141 -5.24 2.20 18.06
N ALA A 142 -5.11 3.53 17.97
CA ALA A 142 -4.75 4.21 16.73
C ALA A 142 -3.33 3.84 16.26
N ALA A 143 -2.39 3.63 17.18
CA ALA A 143 -1.05 3.15 16.85
C ALA A 143 -1.08 1.69 16.36
N LYS A 144 -1.90 0.83 16.98
CA LYS A 144 -2.11 -0.56 16.52
C LYS A 144 -2.74 -0.62 15.14
N LEU A 145 -3.74 0.23 14.89
CA LEU A 145 -4.35 0.38 13.58
C LEU A 145 -3.30 0.75 12.54
N ALA A 146 -2.48 1.76 12.79
CA ALA A 146 -1.44 2.20 11.86
C ALA A 146 -0.40 1.11 11.55
N ILE A 147 -0.05 0.27 12.54
CA ILE A 147 0.81 -0.91 12.32
C ILE A 147 0.11 -1.92 11.40
N LEU A 148 -1.17 -2.22 11.65
CA LEU A 148 -1.96 -3.11 10.79
C LEU A 148 -2.05 -2.56 9.36
N THR A 149 -2.27 -1.25 9.21
CA THR A 149 -2.31 -0.58 7.91
C THR A 149 -1.00 -0.72 7.17
N LYS A 150 0.15 -0.54 7.83
CA LYS A 150 1.47 -0.76 7.21
C LYS A 150 1.69 -2.19 6.73
N ASP A 151 1.30 -3.17 7.53
CA ASP A 151 1.36 -4.59 7.13
C ASP A 151 0.49 -4.82 5.89
N LEU A 152 -0.73 -4.30 5.89
CA LEU A 152 -1.63 -4.38 4.75
C LEU A 152 -1.04 -3.72 3.49
N LEU A 153 -0.52 -2.49 3.59
CA LEU A 153 0.13 -1.78 2.48
C LEU A 153 1.28 -2.60 1.90
N SER A 154 2.13 -3.17 2.77
CA SER A 154 3.27 -4.00 2.34
C SER A 154 2.81 -5.25 1.58
N LYS A 155 1.75 -5.91 2.05
CA LYS A 155 1.19 -7.10 1.40
C LYS A 155 0.55 -6.78 0.06
N ILE A 156 -0.22 -5.68 -0.04
CA ILE A 156 -0.78 -5.20 -1.30
C ILE A 156 0.33 -4.87 -2.29
N ASN A 157 1.34 -4.11 -1.85
CA ASN A 157 2.47 -3.74 -2.71
C ASN A 157 3.20 -4.98 -3.22
N SER A 158 3.46 -5.96 -2.35
CA SER A 158 4.16 -7.19 -2.74
C SER A 158 3.38 -7.99 -3.79
N ASP A 159 2.06 -8.13 -3.60
CA ASP A 159 1.17 -8.79 -4.55
C ASP A 159 1.16 -8.08 -5.91
N VAL A 160 1.07 -6.75 -5.92
CA VAL A 160 1.11 -5.92 -7.13
C VAL A 160 2.46 -6.03 -7.84
N MET A 161 3.56 -5.96 -7.11
CA MET A 161 4.91 -6.07 -7.68
C MET A 161 5.13 -7.42 -8.36
N ILE A 162 4.68 -8.52 -7.73
CA ILE A 162 4.75 -9.86 -8.34
C ILE A 162 3.93 -9.90 -9.64
N ARG A 163 2.71 -9.37 -9.64
CA ARG A 163 1.86 -9.35 -10.84
C ARG A 163 2.47 -8.55 -11.99
N VAL A 164 3.13 -7.43 -11.69
CA VAL A 164 3.80 -6.59 -12.70
C VAL A 164 5.07 -7.27 -13.20
N ASP A 165 5.83 -7.94 -12.32
CA ASP A 165 7.03 -8.71 -12.69
C ASP A 165 6.70 -9.93 -13.58
N ASP A 166 5.55 -10.57 -13.37
CA ASP A 166 5.05 -11.68 -14.19
C ASP A 166 4.71 -11.28 -15.65
N LEU A 167 4.80 -9.99 -16.02
CA LEU A 167 4.64 -9.52 -17.40
C LEU A 167 5.89 -9.73 -18.28
N ILE A 168 7.03 -10.09 -17.68
CA ILE A 168 8.32 -10.35 -18.36
C ILE A 168 8.29 -11.67 -19.14
#